data_AF-A0A7X2MR62-F1
#
_entry.id   AF-A0A7X2MR62-F1
#
_cell.length_a   1.000
_cell.length_b   1.000
_cell.length_c   1.000
_cell.angle_alpha   90.00
_cell.angle_beta   90.00
_cell.angle_gamma   90.00
#
_symmetry.space_group_name_H-M   'P 1'
#
loop_
_entity.id
_entity.type
_entity.pdbx_description
1 polymer ?
#
loop_
_entity_poly.entity_id
_entity_poly.type
_entity_poly.pdbx_seq_one_letter_code
_entity_poly.pdbx_strand_id
1 'polypeptide(L)'
;MKIFISADIEGIAGVMRPEQCTPGHPEHQLARGLMEQEVNAAIEGAFAGGATEVVVADSHAQMTNLRAENIDPRARLVQGKPRVLSMVEGIEQQTFDGLFLVGFHSAAG
;
A
#
# COMPACT_ATOMS: atom_id res chain seq x y z
N MET A 1 9.79 -3.30 -16.76
CA MET A 1 8.83 -2.24 -16.37
C MET A 1 8.88 -2.09 -14.86
N LYS A 2 8.89 -0.87 -14.31
CA LYS A 2 8.94 -0.61 -12.86
C LYS A 2 7.63 0.01 -12.39
N ILE A 3 6.97 -0.62 -11.43
CA ILE A 3 5.70 -0.13 -10.87
C ILE A 3 5.91 0.35 -9.43
N PHE A 4 5.39 1.53 -9.13
CA PHE A 4 5.23 2.01 -7.76
C PHE A 4 3.78 1.80 -7.32
N ILE A 5 3.57 1.26 -6.12
CA ILE A 5 2.26 1.10 -5.51
C ILE A 5 2.23 1.98 -4.26
N SER A 6 1.30 2.94 -4.20
CA SER A 6 0.95 3.61 -2.95
C SER A 6 -0.29 2.92 -2.39
N ALA A 7 -0.20 2.41 -1.15
CA ALA A 7 -1.27 1.64 -0.53
C ALA A 7 -1.83 2.36 0.71
N ASP A 8 -3.11 2.71 0.64
CA ASP A 8 -3.90 3.32 1.71
C ASP A 8 -4.95 2.30 2.23
N ILE A 9 -5.68 2.58 3.33
CA ILE A 9 -6.55 1.55 3.95
C ILE A 9 -8.05 1.82 3.78
N GLU A 10 -8.48 3.08 3.71
CA GLU A 10 -9.87 3.51 3.74
C GLU A 10 -10.74 2.94 2.61
N GLY A 11 -10.16 2.79 1.42
CA GLY A 11 -10.82 2.29 0.21
C GLY A 11 -10.61 0.81 -0.09
N ILE A 12 -9.93 0.06 0.79
CA ILE A 12 -9.71 -1.38 0.63
C ILE A 12 -11.05 -2.14 0.63
N ALA A 13 -11.18 -3.15 -0.23
CA ALA A 13 -12.40 -3.95 -0.33
C ALA A 13 -12.74 -4.63 1.01
N GLY A 14 -13.89 -4.25 1.59
CA GLY A 14 -14.32 -4.73 2.91
C GLY A 14 -13.95 -3.81 4.08
N VAL A 15 -13.25 -2.70 3.83
CA VAL A 15 -13.20 -1.56 4.75
C VAL A 15 -14.39 -0.64 4.47
N MET A 16 -15.15 -0.31 5.51
CA MET A 16 -16.40 0.45 5.39
C MET A 16 -16.63 1.46 6.53
N ARG A 17 -15.78 1.49 7.56
CA ARG A 17 -15.92 2.40 8.72
C ARG A 17 -14.56 2.83 9.29
N PRO A 18 -14.45 4.02 9.91
CA PRO A 18 -13.18 4.55 10.44
C PRO A 18 -12.49 3.65 11.48
N GLU A 19 -13.24 2.82 12.20
CA GLU A 19 -12.72 1.88 13.20
C GLU A 19 -11.79 0.82 12.58
N GLN A 20 -11.99 0.47 11.31
CA GLN A 20 -11.10 -0.42 10.56
C GLN A 20 -9.80 0.29 10.15
N CYS A 21 -9.86 1.61 9.93
CA CYS A 21 -8.70 2.42 9.60
C CYS A 21 -7.87 2.82 10.84
N THR A 22 -8.38 2.68 12.07
CA THR A 22 -7.76 3.28 13.25
C THR A 22 -6.77 2.36 13.95
N PRO A 23 -5.45 2.67 14.00
CA PRO A 23 -4.47 1.86 14.72
C PRO A 23 -4.82 1.73 16.21
N GLY A 24 -4.76 0.50 16.73
CA GLY A 24 -5.13 0.17 18.11
C GLY A 24 -6.60 -0.25 18.28
N HIS A 25 -7.47 -0.04 17.31
CA HIS A 25 -8.82 -0.60 17.32
C HIS A 25 -8.80 -2.10 16.91
N PRO A 26 -9.62 -2.99 17.50
CA PRO A 26 -9.62 -4.42 17.16
C PRO A 26 -9.83 -4.70 15.66
N GLU A 27 -10.81 -4.02 15.04
CA GLU A 27 -11.16 -4.18 13.62
C GLU A 27 -10.01 -3.82 12.65
N HIS A 28 -9.02 -3.05 13.11
CA HIS A 28 -7.88 -2.67 12.28
C HIS A 28 -7.01 -3.86 11.87
N GLN A 29 -6.93 -4.93 12.69
CA GLN A 29 -6.16 -6.12 12.30
C GLN A 29 -6.82 -6.89 11.15
N LEU A 30 -8.15 -6.85 11.05
CA LEU A 30 -8.90 -7.38 9.91
C LEU A 30 -8.62 -6.53 8.66
N ALA A 31 -8.74 -5.21 8.78
CA ALA A 31 -8.48 -4.27 7.68
C ALA A 31 -7.06 -4.41 7.10
N ARG A 32 -6.04 -4.53 7.95
CA ARG A 32 -4.65 -4.81 7.53
C ARG A 32 -4.52 -6.11 6.75
N GLY A 33 -5.22 -7.17 7.17
CA GLY A 33 -5.24 -8.45 6.46
C GLY A 33 -5.91 -8.39 5.09
N LEU A 34 -6.94 -7.54 4.93
CA LEU A 34 -7.56 -7.26 3.62
C LEU A 34 -6.63 -6.41 2.74
N MET A 35 -6.00 -5.38 3.32
CA MET A 35 -5.05 -4.49 2.65
C MET A 35 -3.86 -5.27 2.09
N GLU A 36 -3.31 -6.21 2.85
CA GLU A 36 -2.23 -7.12 2.39
C GLU A 36 -2.65 -7.99 1.21
N GLN A 37 -3.88 -8.51 1.20
CA GLN A 37 -4.41 -9.31 0.08
C GLN A 37 -4.58 -8.46 -1.19
N GLU A 38 -5.14 -7.26 -1.08
CA GLU A 38 -5.36 -6.37 -2.22
C GLU A 38 -4.04 -5.82 -2.79
N VAL A 39 -3.09 -5.48 -1.91
CA VAL A 39 -1.72 -5.10 -2.31
C VAL A 39 -1.01 -6.26 -3.00
N ASN A 40 -1.10 -7.49 -2.47
CA ASN A 40 -0.51 -8.66 -3.13
C ASN A 40 -1.14 -8.95 -4.50
N ALA A 41 -2.45 -8.79 -4.65
CA ALA A 41 -3.12 -8.91 -5.95
C ALA A 41 -2.61 -7.84 -6.95
N ALA A 42 -2.37 -6.61 -6.49
CA ALA A 42 -1.78 -5.55 -7.31
C ALA A 42 -0.30 -5.84 -7.68
N ILE A 43 0.49 -6.41 -6.77
CA ILE A 43 1.87 -6.85 -7.04
C ILE A 43 1.86 -8.00 -8.07
N GLU A 44 1.02 -9.02 -7.88
CA GLU A 44 0.88 -10.15 -8.80
C GLU A 44 0.47 -9.68 -10.20
N GLY A 45 -0.56 -8.82 -10.28
CA GLY A 45 -1.00 -8.20 -11.52
C GLY A 45 0.08 -7.38 -12.21
N ALA A 46 0.89 -6.63 -11.47
CA ALA A 46 2.03 -5.91 -12.02
C ALA A 46 3.08 -6.86 -12.63
N PHE A 47 3.49 -7.91 -11.92
CA PHE A 47 4.44 -8.91 -12.44
C PHE A 47 3.87 -9.69 -13.63
N ALA A 48 2.60 -10.08 -13.60
CA ALA A 48 1.90 -10.71 -14.73
C ALA A 48 1.83 -9.79 -15.96
N GLY A 49 1.71 -8.47 -15.74
CA GLY A 49 1.80 -7.44 -16.77
C GLY A 49 3.23 -7.15 -17.29
N GLY A 50 4.25 -7.86 -16.82
CA GLY A 50 5.65 -7.68 -17.24
C GLY A 50 6.45 -6.67 -16.41
N ALA A 51 6.00 -6.33 -15.20
CA ALA A 51 6.85 -5.65 -14.24
C ALA A 51 8.08 -6.50 -13.91
N THR A 52 9.22 -5.85 -13.76
CA THR A 52 10.50 -6.44 -13.35
C THR A 52 10.90 -5.97 -11.95
N GLU A 53 10.33 -4.86 -11.48
CA GLU A 53 10.45 -4.35 -10.13
C GLU A 53 9.09 -3.79 -9.68
N VAL A 54 8.72 -4.05 -8.42
CA VAL A 54 7.56 -3.45 -7.76
C VAL A 54 8.03 -2.86 -6.43
N VAL A 55 7.71 -1.59 -6.19
CA VAL A 55 7.96 -0.89 -4.92
C VAL A 55 6.62 -0.54 -4.30
N VAL A 56 6.43 -0.82 -3.02
CA VAL A 56 5.18 -0.58 -2.28
C VAL A 56 5.44 0.40 -1.15
N ALA A 57 4.78 1.55 -1.17
CA ALA A 57 4.72 2.47 -0.06
C ALA A 57 3.44 2.25 0.74
N ASP A 58 3.61 1.72 1.96
CA ASP A 58 2.58 1.73 2.99
C ASP A 58 2.28 3.18 3.35
N SER A 59 1.06 3.67 3.12
CA SER A 59 0.79 5.12 3.08
C SER A 59 -0.25 5.60 4.08
N HIS A 60 -0.96 4.68 4.74
CA HIS A 60 -1.97 5.01 5.72
C HIS A 60 -1.40 5.37 7.11
N ALA A 61 -1.97 6.38 7.77
CA ALA A 61 -1.69 6.78 9.14
C ALA A 61 -0.19 6.85 9.51
N GLN A 62 0.36 5.87 10.24
CA GLN A 62 1.78 5.81 10.64
C GLN A 62 2.67 5.03 9.67
N MET A 63 2.11 4.51 8.57
CA MET A 63 2.80 3.81 7.48
C MET A 63 3.41 2.47 7.92
N THR A 64 2.75 1.78 8.86
CA THR A 64 3.21 0.52 9.49
C THR A 64 2.09 -0.54 9.51
N ASN A 65 1.28 -0.55 8.45
CA ASN A 65 0.08 -1.37 8.30
C ASN A 65 0.41 -2.71 7.63
N LEU A 66 1.19 -2.71 6.56
CA LEU A 66 1.55 -3.94 5.82
C LEU A 66 2.58 -4.76 6.62
N ARG A 67 2.28 -6.03 6.92
CA ARG A 67 3.25 -6.95 7.54
C ARG A 67 4.19 -7.50 6.49
N ALA A 68 5.49 -7.26 6.63
CA ALA A 68 6.48 -7.65 5.62
C ALA A 68 6.49 -9.16 5.34
N GLU A 69 6.19 -9.99 6.33
CA GLU A 69 6.04 -11.44 6.21
C GLU A 69 4.82 -11.90 5.39
N ASN A 70 3.83 -11.02 5.21
CA ASN A 70 2.61 -11.26 4.45
C ASN A 70 2.62 -10.63 3.04
N ILE A 71 3.63 -9.84 2.69
CA ILE A 71 3.77 -9.22 1.37
C ILE A 71 4.63 -10.09 0.46
N ASP A 72 4.31 -10.11 -0.84
CA ASP A 72 5.08 -10.82 -1.86
C ASP A 72 6.58 -10.46 -1.77
N PRO A 73 7.49 -11.43 -1.54
CA PRO A 73 8.91 -11.17 -1.30
C PRO A 73 9.66 -10.65 -2.54
N ARG A 74 9.02 -10.59 -3.72
CA ARG A 74 9.55 -9.94 -4.93
C ARG A 74 9.39 -8.42 -4.90
N ALA A 75 8.50 -7.88 -4.04
CA ALA A 75 8.28 -6.45 -3.91
C ALA A 75 9.17 -5.82 -2.84
N ARG A 76 9.56 -4.56 -3.04
CA ARG A 76 10.29 -3.76 -2.05
C ARG A 76 9.32 -2.89 -1.26
N LEU A 77 9.17 -3.18 0.03
CA LEU A 77 8.28 -2.45 0.93
C LEU A 77 8.96 -1.22 1.55
N VAL A 78 8.22 -0.10 1.66
CA VAL A 78 8.64 1.18 2.26
C VAL A 78 7.66 1.55 3.37
N GLN A 79 8.14 1.65 4.61
CA GLN A 79 7.31 1.81 5.81
C GLN A 79 7.86 2.83 6.80
N GLY A 80 7.01 3.24 7.73
CA GLY A 80 7.31 4.11 8.85
C GLY A 80 7.39 5.59 8.48
N LYS A 81 7.75 6.39 9.49
CA LYS A 81 7.95 7.84 9.41
C LYS A 81 9.28 8.21 10.09
N PRO A 82 9.89 9.37 9.77
CA PRO A 82 9.42 10.39 8.83
C PRO A 82 9.63 10.01 7.35
N ARG A 83 8.81 10.58 6.47
CA ARG A 83 8.92 10.49 5.00
C ARG A 83 8.71 11.87 4.40
N VAL A 84 9.60 12.32 3.52
CA VAL A 84 9.55 13.66 2.90
C VAL A 84 8.43 13.71 1.88
N LEU A 85 8.31 12.68 1.05
CA LEU A 85 7.29 12.52 0.03
C LEU A 85 6.16 11.61 0.50
N SER A 86 5.63 11.82 1.70
CA SER A 86 4.32 11.27 2.09
C SER A 86 3.26 11.65 1.04
N MET A 87 2.61 10.75 0.30
CA MET A 87 2.50 9.27 0.43
C MET A 87 3.47 8.46 -0.46
N VAL A 88 4.06 9.03 -1.50
CA VAL A 88 4.87 8.37 -2.53
C VAL A 88 6.39 8.31 -2.22
N GLU A 89 6.78 7.98 -0.99
CA GLU A 89 8.19 8.01 -0.58
C GLU A 89 9.06 7.01 -1.37
N GLY A 90 10.20 7.48 -1.87
CA GLY A 90 11.09 6.69 -2.71
C GLY A 90 10.71 6.66 -4.20
N ILE A 91 9.62 7.32 -4.63
CA ILE A 91 9.28 7.47 -6.06
C ILE A 91 10.34 8.28 -6.82
N GLU A 92 11.05 9.18 -6.14
CA GLU A 92 12.10 10.02 -6.71
C GLU A 92 13.46 9.31 -6.86
N GLN A 93 13.64 8.14 -6.23
CA GLN A 93 14.92 7.42 -6.23
C GLN A 93 15.25 6.79 -7.60
N GLN A 94 14.25 6.58 -8.45
CA GLN A 94 14.39 6.06 -9.80
C GLN A 94 13.15 6.36 -10.64
N THR A 95 13.25 6.31 -11.97
CA THR A 95 12.08 6.39 -12.85
C THR A 95 11.18 5.15 -12.67
N PHE A 96 9.88 5.39 -12.54
CA PHE A 96 8.83 4.37 -12.60
C PHE A 96 7.99 4.54 -13.86
N ASP A 97 7.55 3.43 -14.44
CA ASP A 97 6.72 3.40 -15.65
C ASP A 97 5.21 3.54 -15.32
N GLY A 98 4.83 3.29 -14.07
CA GLY A 98 3.45 3.40 -13.60
C GLY A 98 3.34 3.55 -12.08
N LEU A 99 2.27 4.23 -11.65
CA LEU A 99 1.88 4.42 -10.26
C LEU A 99 0.48 3.83 -10.05
N PHE A 100 0.36 2.85 -9.16
CA PHE A 100 -0.94 2.32 -8.73
C PHE A 100 -1.29 2.92 -7.37
N LEU A 101 -2.54 3.36 -7.23
CA LEU A 101 -3.11 3.87 -5.98
C LEU A 101 -4.13 2.84 -5.49
N VAL A 102 -3.76 2.08 -4.46
CA VAL A 102 -4.52 0.93 -3.93
C VAL A 102 -5.14 1.31 -2.59
N GLY A 103 -6.42 0.99 -2.38
CA GLY A 103 -7.14 1.34 -1.15
C GLY A 103 -7.37 2.84 -0.92
N PHE A 104 -7.20 3.69 -1.94
CA PHE A 104 -7.40 5.14 -1.84
C PHE A 104 -8.88 5.52 -1.70
N HIS A 105 -9.14 6.63 -1.00
CA HIS A 105 -10.49 7.16 -0.77
C HIS A 105 -10.76 8.47 -1.51
N SER A 106 -12.02 8.91 -1.52
CA SER A 106 -12.41 10.22 -2.07
C SER A 106 -11.80 11.37 -1.27
N ALA A 107 -11.41 12.45 -1.95
CA ALA A 107 -11.01 13.70 -1.29
C ALA A 107 -12.15 14.24 -0.39
N ALA A 108 -11.80 15.04 0.61
CA ALA A 108 -12.78 15.72 1.45
C ALA A 108 -13.41 16.92 0.71
N GLY A 109 -14.75 16.97 0.68
CA GLY A 109 -15.54 18.03 0.05
C GLY A 109 -16.38 17.52 -1.11
#